data_AF-A0A972UX30-F1
#
_entry.id   AF-A0A972UX30-F1
#
_cell.length_a   1.000
_cell.length_b   1.000
_cell.length_c   1.000
_cell.angle_alpha   90.00
_cell.angle_beta   90.00
_cell.angle_gamma   90.00
#
_symmetry.space_group_name_H-M   'P 1'
#
loop_
_entity.id
_entity.type
_entity.pdbx_description
1 polymer ?
#
loop_
_entity_poly.entity_id
_entity_poly.type
_entity_poly.pdbx_seq_one_letter_code
_entity_poly.pdbx_strand_id
1 'polypeptide(L)'
;MIETDHLMRALRIQEKSEKLIKSTDPEIVSTLVAFADGVNQYIENYPLPPEFKVLGYKPEPWEPVHSINLIGYMSWDLTSGWGTEILLNKLKKEISEEQLLELIPDLKNHKTAIFPEMKLPEVIIEESLLSASQKLEDLGIEIFHGSNN
;
A
#
# COMPACT_ATOMS: atom_id res chain seq x y z
N MET A 1 -8.44 -0.20 18.85
CA MET A 1 -9.34 -0.60 17.76
C MET A 1 -9.97 0.60 17.05
N ILE A 2 -10.51 1.62 17.74
CA ILE A 2 -11.12 2.79 17.09
C ILE A 2 -10.13 3.56 16.20
N GLU A 3 -8.92 3.83 16.69
CA GLU A 3 -7.88 4.53 15.91
C GLU A 3 -7.48 3.75 14.65
N THR A 4 -7.35 2.43 14.76
CA THR A 4 -7.07 1.53 13.64
C THR A 4 -8.20 1.59 12.60
N ASP A 5 -9.45 1.57 13.03
CA ASP A 5 -10.62 1.67 12.15
C ASP A 5 -10.68 3.04 11.44
N HIS A 6 -10.33 4.13 12.14
CA HIS A 6 -10.19 5.45 11.51
C HIS A 6 -9.09 5.47 10.44
N LEU A 7 -7.93 4.89 10.72
CA LEU A 7 -6.85 4.77 9.75
C LEU A 7 -7.31 3.97 8.52
N MET A 8 -7.89 2.78 8.72
CA MET A 8 -8.35 1.93 7.62
C MET A 8 -9.43 2.60 6.76
N ARG A 9 -10.34 3.37 7.38
CA ARG A 9 -11.31 4.19 6.63
C ARG A 9 -10.64 5.33 5.86
N ALA A 10 -9.62 5.97 6.42
CA ALA A 10 -8.88 7.04 5.76
C ALA A 10 -8.15 6.55 4.49
N LEU A 11 -7.73 5.28 4.44
CA LEU A 11 -7.13 4.67 3.25
C LEU A 11 -8.11 4.53 2.07
N ARG A 12 -9.43 4.54 2.35
CA ARG A 12 -10.53 4.44 1.37
C ARG A 12 -10.39 3.22 0.44
N ILE A 13 -10.00 2.08 1.00
CA ILE A 13 -9.77 0.84 0.23
C ILE A 13 -11.03 0.43 -0.53
N GLN A 14 -12.18 0.37 0.14
CA GLN A 14 -13.46 0.00 -0.49
C GLN A 14 -13.76 0.81 -1.75
N GLU A 15 -13.74 2.13 -1.66
CA GLU A 15 -14.07 3.00 -2.79
C GLU A 15 -13.07 2.83 -3.96
N LYS A 16 -11.78 2.62 -3.65
CA LYS A 16 -10.76 2.34 -4.67
C LYS A 16 -11.02 1.00 -5.34
N SER A 17 -11.37 -0.03 -4.59
CA SER A 17 -11.72 -1.36 -5.11
C SER A 17 -12.95 -1.32 -6.02
N GLU A 18 -13.98 -0.57 -5.64
CA GLU A 18 -15.18 -0.40 -6.47
C GLU A 18 -14.87 0.31 -7.80
N LYS A 19 -14.00 1.32 -7.78
CA LYS A 19 -13.52 1.97 -9.01
C LYS A 19 -12.73 0.99 -9.87
N LEU A 20 -11.86 0.18 -9.25
CA LEU A 20 -11.05 -0.81 -9.95
C LEU A 20 -11.94 -1.82 -10.67
N ILE A 21 -12.91 -2.44 -9.98
CA ILE A 21 -13.86 -3.40 -10.58
C ILE A 21 -14.50 -2.84 -11.85
N LYS A 22 -14.95 -1.58 -11.82
CA LYS A 22 -15.63 -0.94 -12.97
C LYS A 22 -14.75 -0.81 -14.20
N SER A 23 -13.43 -0.76 -14.02
CA SER A 23 -12.43 -0.64 -15.09
C SER A 23 -11.70 -1.95 -15.40
N THR A 24 -11.98 -3.02 -14.67
CA THR A 24 -11.33 -4.32 -14.83
C THR A 24 -11.96 -5.13 -15.97
N ASP A 25 -11.14 -5.95 -16.63
CA ASP A 25 -11.61 -6.87 -17.67
C ASP A 25 -12.77 -7.76 -17.15
N PRO A 26 -13.89 -7.88 -17.89
CA PRO A 26 -15.02 -8.73 -17.52
C PRO A 26 -14.64 -10.18 -17.19
N GLU A 27 -13.62 -10.76 -17.82
CA GLU A 27 -13.15 -12.12 -17.53
C GLU A 27 -12.57 -12.22 -16.11
N ILE A 28 -11.81 -11.22 -15.69
CA ILE A 28 -11.27 -11.14 -14.33
C ILE A 28 -12.41 -10.92 -13.33
N VAL A 29 -13.37 -10.05 -13.65
CA VAL A 29 -14.56 -9.83 -12.80
C VAL A 29 -15.35 -11.13 -12.64
N SER A 30 -15.53 -11.91 -13.70
CA SER A 30 -16.19 -13.22 -13.63
C SER A 30 -15.47 -14.19 -12.69
N THR A 31 -14.13 -14.15 -12.66
CA THR A 31 -13.33 -14.98 -11.74
C THR A 31 -13.54 -14.56 -10.29
N LEU A 32 -13.62 -13.24 -10.02
CA LEU A 32 -13.91 -12.72 -8.68
C LEU A 32 -15.32 -13.09 -8.20
N VAL A 33 -16.31 -13.10 -9.11
CA VAL A 33 -17.68 -13.58 -8.83
C VAL A 33 -17.67 -15.06 -8.47
N ALA A 34 -17.03 -15.91 -9.29
CA ALA A 34 -16.97 -17.34 -9.02
C ALA A 34 -16.27 -17.66 -7.68
N PHE A 35 -15.24 -16.89 -7.31
CA PHE A 35 -14.60 -17.00 -6.01
C PHE A 35 -15.56 -16.63 -4.86
N ALA A 36 -16.27 -15.50 -5.00
CA ALA A 36 -17.25 -15.05 -4.01
C ALA A 36 -18.38 -16.08 -3.81
N ASP A 37 -18.87 -16.67 -4.91
CA ASP A 37 -19.89 -17.72 -4.87
C ASP A 37 -19.41 -18.95 -4.11
N GLY A 38 -18.15 -19.37 -4.28
CA GLY A 38 -17.56 -20.48 -3.53
C GLY A 38 -17.47 -20.18 -2.03
N VAL A 39 -17.10 -18.96 -1.65
CA VAL A 39 -17.08 -18.52 -0.24
C VAL A 39 -18.49 -18.53 0.35
N ASN A 40 -19.47 -17.99 -0.38
CA ASN A 40 -20.86 -17.94 0.05
C ASN A 40 -21.47 -19.34 0.17
N GLN A 41 -21.15 -20.24 -0.75
CA GLN A 41 -21.56 -21.64 -0.65
C GLN A 41 -21.04 -22.29 0.63
N TYR A 42 -19.79 -21.99 1.04
CA TYR A 42 -19.27 -22.48 2.32
C TYR A 42 -20.05 -21.92 3.50
N ILE A 43 -20.25 -20.59 3.52
CA ILE A 43 -20.98 -19.88 4.59
C ILE A 43 -22.39 -20.46 4.79
N GLU A 44 -23.09 -20.80 3.71
CA GLU A 44 -24.47 -21.29 3.76
C GLU A 44 -24.58 -22.76 4.15
N ASN A 45 -23.65 -23.61 3.68
CA ASN A 45 -23.85 -25.06 3.70
C ASN A 45 -22.99 -25.79 4.74
N TYR A 46 -22.01 -25.13 5.35
CA TYR A 46 -21.04 -25.78 6.25
C TYR A 46 -21.02 -25.13 7.64
N PRO A 47 -20.58 -25.89 8.68
CA PRO A 47 -20.43 -25.33 10.01
C PRO A 47 -19.44 -24.15 10.04
N LEU A 48 -19.85 -23.08 10.72
CA LEU A 48 -19.00 -21.91 10.90
C LEU A 48 -17.82 -22.21 11.86
N PRO A 49 -16.64 -21.62 11.62
CA PRO A 49 -15.52 -21.66 12.55
C PRO A 49 -15.90 -21.22 13.98
N PRO A 50 -15.21 -21.74 15.01
CA PRO A 50 -15.55 -21.47 16.42
C PRO A 50 -15.54 -19.99 16.78
N GLU A 51 -14.75 -19.17 16.10
CA GLU A 51 -14.62 -17.73 16.31
C GLU A 51 -15.98 -17.01 16.20
N PHE A 52 -16.83 -17.40 15.24
CA PHE A 52 -18.17 -16.81 15.08
C PHE A 52 -19.10 -17.13 16.26
N LYS A 53 -18.96 -18.32 16.83
CA LYS A 53 -19.71 -18.71 18.03
C LYS A 53 -19.22 -17.95 19.26
N VAL A 54 -17.90 -17.81 19.41
CA VAL A 54 -17.28 -17.10 20.54
C VAL A 54 -17.60 -15.60 20.49
N LEU A 55 -17.53 -14.98 19.32
CA LEU A 55 -17.76 -13.55 19.12
C LEU A 55 -19.25 -13.18 18.94
N GLY A 56 -20.13 -14.18 18.77
CA GLY A 56 -21.57 -13.99 18.79
C GLY A 56 -22.16 -13.33 17.54
N TYR A 57 -21.49 -13.43 16.39
CA TYR A 57 -21.96 -12.89 15.11
C TYR A 57 -21.93 -13.95 14.01
N LYS A 58 -22.63 -13.68 12.90
CA LYS A 58 -22.61 -14.51 11.69
C LYS A 58 -21.81 -13.79 10.60
N PRO A 59 -21.08 -14.51 9.75
CA PRO A 59 -20.41 -13.88 8.61
C PRO A 59 -21.44 -13.22 7.68
N GLU A 60 -21.05 -12.10 7.10
CA GLU A 60 -21.77 -11.47 6.00
C GLU A 60 -21.47 -12.18 4.67
N PRO A 61 -22.37 -12.13 3.67
CA PRO A 61 -22.06 -12.62 2.33
C PRO A 61 -20.81 -11.97 1.77
N TRP A 62 -19.96 -12.77 1.14
CA TRP A 62 -18.80 -12.30 0.43
C TRP A 62 -19.20 -11.70 -0.91
N GLU A 63 -18.73 -10.48 -1.18
CA GLU A 63 -18.88 -9.81 -2.46
C GLU A 63 -17.56 -9.84 -3.25
N PRO A 64 -17.60 -9.80 -4.59
CA PRO A 64 -16.39 -9.77 -5.42
C PRO A 64 -15.39 -8.66 -5.02
N VAL A 65 -15.90 -7.52 -4.54
CA VAL A 65 -15.08 -6.38 -4.09
C VAL A 65 -14.26 -6.67 -2.85
N HIS A 66 -14.70 -7.58 -1.98
CA HIS A 66 -13.97 -7.94 -0.77
C HIS A 66 -12.62 -8.62 -1.09
N SER A 67 -12.55 -9.37 -2.18
CA SER A 67 -11.30 -9.96 -2.66
C SER A 67 -10.29 -8.88 -3.07
N ILE A 68 -10.73 -7.80 -3.71
CA ILE A 68 -9.87 -6.67 -4.07
C ILE A 68 -9.51 -5.85 -2.83
N ASN A 69 -10.42 -5.69 -1.87
CA ASN A 69 -10.10 -5.04 -0.60
C ASN A 69 -8.96 -5.75 0.12
N LEU A 70 -8.96 -7.09 0.12
CA LEU A 70 -7.89 -7.87 0.72
C LEU A 70 -6.55 -7.61 0.03
N ILE A 71 -6.53 -7.52 -1.30
CA ILE A 71 -5.34 -7.13 -2.08
C ILE A 71 -4.89 -5.70 -1.75
N GLY A 72 -5.83 -4.77 -1.62
CA GLY A 72 -5.55 -3.39 -1.22
C GLY A 72 -4.95 -3.29 0.18
N TYR A 73 -5.46 -4.10 1.11
CA TYR A 73 -4.91 -4.23 2.45
C TYR A 73 -3.49 -4.81 2.44
N MET A 74 -3.25 -5.91 1.71
CA MET A 74 -1.91 -6.48 1.58
C MET A 74 -0.92 -5.49 0.94
N SER A 75 -1.36 -4.75 -0.08
CA SER A 75 -0.55 -3.71 -0.70
C SER A 75 -0.14 -2.62 0.30
N TRP A 76 -1.08 -2.18 1.16
CA TRP A 76 -0.79 -1.22 2.22
C TRP A 76 0.15 -1.78 3.27
N ASP A 77 -0.06 -3.02 3.73
CA ASP A 77 0.77 -3.68 4.74
C ASP A 77 2.22 -3.88 4.26
N LEU A 78 2.39 -4.18 2.97
CA LEU A 78 3.68 -4.32 2.31
C LEU A 78 4.32 -2.98 1.91
N THR A 79 3.63 -1.85 2.11
CA THR A 79 4.22 -0.53 1.85
C THR A 79 5.19 -0.19 2.97
N SER A 80 6.49 -0.39 2.73
CA SER A 80 7.57 0.11 3.58
C SER A 80 7.71 1.63 3.44
N GLY A 81 8.18 2.29 4.51
CA GLY A 81 8.58 3.70 4.44
C GLY A 81 7.98 4.54 5.56
N TRP A 82 6.67 4.75 5.55
CA TRP A 82 5.96 5.75 6.38
C TRP A 82 6.45 5.88 7.83
N GLY A 83 6.63 4.76 8.54
CA GLY A 83 7.13 4.78 9.93
C GLY A 83 8.57 5.30 10.04
N THR A 84 9.45 4.81 9.17
CA THR A 84 10.85 5.24 9.07
C THR A 84 10.95 6.71 8.66
N GLU A 85 10.12 7.16 7.72
CA GLU A 85 10.11 8.53 7.21
C GLU A 85 9.68 9.52 8.30
N ILE A 86 8.59 9.21 9.02
CA ILE A 86 8.11 10.02 10.14
C ILE A 86 9.18 10.08 11.24
N LEU A 87 9.88 8.96 11.49
CA LEU A 87 10.98 8.92 12.46
C LEU A 87 12.15 9.81 12.02
N LEU A 88 12.62 9.69 10.78
CA LEU A 88 13.71 10.51 10.24
C LEU A 88 13.36 12.00 10.25
N ASN A 89 12.12 12.35 9.91
CA ASN A 89 11.65 13.74 9.98
C ASN A 89 11.62 14.28 11.42
N LYS A 90 11.26 13.46 12.41
CA LYS A 90 11.34 13.84 13.82
C LYS A 90 12.80 14.01 14.25
N LEU A 91 13.69 13.10 13.86
CA LEU A 91 15.12 13.17 14.19
C LEU A 91 15.79 14.39 13.58
N LYS A 92 15.48 14.76 12.34
CA LYS A 92 15.99 15.98 11.68
C LYS A 92 15.82 17.26 12.52
N LYS A 93 14.85 17.30 13.43
CA LYS A 93 14.59 18.45 14.32
C LYS A 93 15.43 18.43 15.61
N GLU A 94 16.00 17.29 15.95
CA GLU A 94 16.71 17.06 17.22
C GLU A 94 18.22 16.84 17.06
N ILE A 95 18.68 16.43 15.87
CA ILE A 95 20.11 16.14 15.58
C ILE A 95 20.63 16.96 14.40
N SER A 96 21.96 17.03 14.25
CA SER A 96 22.56 17.71 13.10
C SER A 96 22.34 16.93 11.80
N GLU A 97 22.37 17.65 10.67
CA GLU A 97 22.25 17.03 9.34
C GLU A 97 23.33 15.96 9.10
N GLU A 98 24.55 16.20 9.57
CA GLU A 98 25.66 15.24 9.48
C GLU A 98 25.33 13.92 10.21
N GLN A 99 24.80 14.01 11.44
CA GLN A 99 24.39 12.84 12.21
C GLN A 99 23.18 12.13 11.57
N LEU A 100 22.27 12.87 10.95
CA LEU A 100 21.13 12.27 10.23
C LEU A 100 21.59 11.51 8.97
N LEU A 101 22.55 12.07 8.23
CA LEU A 101 23.11 11.43 7.03
C LEU A 101 23.87 10.15 7.36
N GLU A 102 24.51 10.05 8.52
CA GLU A 102 25.12 8.79 9.00
C GLU A 102 24.10 7.66 9.22
N LEU A 103 22.83 7.99 9.50
CA LEU A 103 21.76 6.99 9.70
C LEU A 103 21.18 6.47 8.38
N ILE A 104 21.43 7.15 7.26
CA ILE A 104 20.90 6.78 5.94
C ILE A 104 21.96 5.96 5.18
N PRO A 105 21.65 4.73 4.74
CA PRO A 105 22.60 3.91 4.00
C PRO A 105 23.09 4.60 2.71
N ASP A 106 24.41 4.69 2.52
CA ASP A 106 24.98 5.18 1.28
C ASP A 106 24.88 4.10 0.19
N LEU A 107 23.91 4.26 -0.71
CA LEU A 107 23.68 3.37 -1.86
C LEU A 107 24.93 3.19 -2.74
N LYS A 108 25.88 4.14 -2.75
CA LYS A 108 27.16 3.99 -3.48
C LYS A 108 28.03 2.87 -2.91
N ASN A 109 27.86 2.55 -1.63
CA ASN A 109 28.56 1.48 -0.92
C ASN A 109 27.83 0.13 -0.98
N HIS A 110 26.56 0.13 -1.42
CA HIS A 110 25.74 -1.08 -1.61
C HIS A 110 25.63 -1.44 -3.10
N LYS A 111 26.72 -1.92 -3.68
CA LYS A 111 26.85 -2.18 -5.14
C LYS A 111 26.22 -3.49 -5.63
N THR A 112 25.58 -4.26 -4.75
CA THR A 112 24.98 -5.54 -5.13
C THR A 112 23.66 -5.29 -5.85
N ALA A 113 23.73 -5.08 -7.16
CA ALA A 113 22.55 -5.01 -8.01
C ALA A 113 22.05 -6.42 -8.34
N ILE A 114 20.74 -6.67 -8.19
CA ILE A 114 20.10 -7.92 -8.63
C ILE A 114 20.16 -8.04 -10.17
N PHE A 115 20.15 -6.89 -10.88
CA PHE A 115 20.30 -6.80 -12.33
C PHE A 115 21.47 -5.87 -12.68
N PRO A 116 22.72 -6.37 -12.70
CA PRO A 116 23.92 -5.55 -12.90
C PRO A 116 23.97 -4.83 -14.25
N GLU A 117 23.32 -5.40 -15.27
CA GLU A 117 23.31 -4.89 -16.64
C GLU A 117 22.16 -3.91 -16.92
N MET A 118 21.25 -3.73 -15.95
CA MET A 118 20.19 -2.74 -16.07
C MET A 118 20.81 -1.34 -16.03
N LYS A 119 20.97 -0.74 -17.21
CA LYS A 119 21.18 0.70 -17.30
C LYS A 119 19.89 1.36 -16.84
N LEU A 120 19.94 2.06 -15.71
CA LEU A 120 18.87 2.97 -15.36
C LEU A 120 18.67 3.90 -16.58
N PRO A 121 17.45 4.00 -17.13
CA PRO A 121 17.22 4.95 -18.21
C PRO A 121 17.68 6.33 -17.74
N GLU A 122 18.26 7.15 -18.62
CA GLU A 122 18.42 8.57 -18.33
C GLU A 122 17.04 9.11 -18.03
N VAL A 123 16.78 9.34 -16.74
CA VAL A 123 15.53 9.95 -16.29
C VAL A 123 15.57 11.36 -16.82
N ILE A 124 14.78 11.65 -17.86
CA ILE A 124 14.52 13.02 -18.29
C ILE A 124 13.66 13.64 -17.20
N ILE A 125 14.34 14.24 -16.22
CA ILE A 125 13.75 14.76 -14.99
C ILE A 125 12.59 15.70 -15.33
N GLU A 126 12.72 16.48 -16.41
CA GLU A 126 11.80 17.51 -16.89
C GLU A 126 10.36 17.03 -17.13
N GLU A 127 10.14 15.78 -17.55
CA GLU A 127 8.80 15.23 -17.81
C GLU A 127 8.31 14.26 -16.72
N SER A 128 9.12 14.04 -15.69
CA SER A 128 8.81 13.06 -14.64
C SER A 128 7.98 13.67 -13.50
N LEU A 129 7.37 12.82 -12.66
CA LEU A 129 6.80 13.24 -11.38
C LEU A 129 7.81 14.01 -10.51
N LEU A 130 9.12 13.78 -10.69
CA LEU A 130 10.16 14.54 -10.00
C LEU A 130 10.22 16.02 -10.46
N SER A 131 9.90 16.38 -11.70
CA SER A 131 9.86 17.82 -12.08
C SER A 131 8.68 18.55 -11.47
N ALA A 132 7.55 17.84 -11.29
CA ALA A 132 6.42 18.37 -10.52
C ALA A 132 6.80 18.52 -9.04
N SER A 133 7.52 17.56 -8.47
CA SER A 133 8.08 17.64 -7.12
C SER A 133 9.04 18.81 -6.93
N GLN A 134 9.94 19.05 -7.88
CA GLN A 134 10.90 20.17 -7.81
C GLN A 134 10.19 21.53 -7.78
N LYS A 135 9.14 21.71 -8.59
CA LYS A 135 8.32 22.94 -8.56
C LYS A 135 7.57 23.10 -7.24
N LEU A 136 7.24 22.00 -6.58
CA LEU A 136 6.57 22.01 -5.28
C LEU A 136 7.59 22.33 -4.17
N GLU A 137 8.83 21.83 -4.24
CA GLU A 137 9.93 22.24 -3.36
C GLU A 137 10.28 23.73 -3.51
N ASP A 138 10.32 24.26 -4.74
CA ASP A 138 10.53 25.69 -5.01
C ASP A 138 9.43 26.58 -4.41
N LEU A 139 8.23 26.02 -4.23
CA LEU A 139 7.09 26.64 -3.54
C LEU A 139 7.12 26.43 -2.01
N GLY A 140 8.16 25.79 -1.48
CA GLY A 140 8.31 25.47 -0.06
C GLY A 140 7.50 24.26 0.41
N ILE A 141 7.02 23.42 -0.52
CA ILE A 141 6.25 22.21 -0.26
C ILE A 141 7.19 21.01 -0.40
N GLU A 142 7.62 20.43 0.71
CA GLU A 142 8.44 19.21 0.70
C GLU A 142 7.64 18.02 0.12
N ILE A 143 8.16 17.42 -0.95
CA ILE A 143 7.56 16.20 -1.53
C ILE A 143 8.36 15.00 -1.07
N PHE A 144 7.67 14.09 -0.40
CA PHE A 144 8.28 12.88 0.13
C PHE A 144 8.34 11.79 -0.94
N HIS A 145 9.54 11.24 -1.20
CA HIS A 145 9.75 10.09 -2.08
C HIS A 145 9.91 8.81 -1.24
N GLY A 146 8.88 7.96 -1.22
CA GLY A 146 8.96 6.61 -0.66
C GLY A 146 9.55 5.64 -1.69
N SER A 147 10.58 4.88 -1.30
CA SER A 147 11.10 3.75 -2.10
C SER A 147 10.47 2.45 -1.61
N ASN A 148 9.90 1.69 -2.55
CA ASN A 148 9.66 0.26 -2.42
C ASN A 148 10.89 -0.54 -2.88
N ASN A 149 11.97 -0.33 -2.14
CA ASN A 149 13.10 -1.21 -1.80
C ASN A 149 14.16 -0.39 -1.08
#